data_AF-A0A6L3X3Q4-F1
#
_entry.id   AF-A0A6L3X3Q4-F1
#
_cell.length_a   1.000
_cell.length_b   1.000
_cell.length_c   1.000
_cell.angle_alpha   90.00
_cell.angle_beta   90.00
_cell.angle_gamma   90.00
#
_symmetry.space_group_name_H-M   'P 1'
#
loop_
_entity.id
_entity.type
_entity.pdbx_description
1 polymer ?
#
loop_
_entity_poly.entity_id
_entity_poly.type
_entity_poly.pdbx_seq_one_letter_code
_entity_poly.pdbx_strand_id
1 'polypeptide(L)' 'MEIRIMSIIIYTRNDCVQCHATKRAMESRGVAFEMVNIDQVPDAADTLRAQGFRQLPVVVAGDTSW' A
#
# COMPACT_ATOMS: atom_id res chain seq x y z
N MET A 1 -9.10 -24.32 -10.25
CA MET A 1 -8.06 -23.34 -10.58
C MET A 1 -8.54 -22.01 -10.06
N GLU A 2 -8.31 -21.72 -8.77
CA GLU A 2 -8.59 -20.38 -8.24
C GLU A 2 -7.59 -19.43 -8.87
N ILE A 3 -8.08 -18.51 -9.69
CA ILE A 3 -7.33 -17.29 -9.99
C ILE A 3 -7.32 -16.53 -8.67
N ARG A 4 -6.28 -16.72 -7.85
CA ARG A 4 -6.01 -15.78 -6.76
C ARG A 4 -5.71 -14.46 -7.43
N ILE A 5 -6.72 -13.59 -7.53
CA ILE A 5 -6.52 -12.20 -7.86
C ILE A 5 -5.71 -11.65 -6.69
N MET A 6 -4.39 -11.60 -6.86
CA MET A 6 -3.49 -11.08 -5.84
C MET A 6 -3.68 -9.57 -5.83
N SER A 7 -4.53 -9.09 -4.92
CA SER A 7 -4.75 -7.67 -4.73
C SER A 7 -3.48 -7.04 -4.17
N ILE A 8 -3.06 -5.94 -4.79
CA ILE A 8 -1.96 -5.11 -4.30
C ILE A 8 -2.59 -3.94 -3.57
N ILE A 9 -2.19 -3.73 -2.31
CA ILE A 9 -2.65 -2.62 -1.49
C ILE A 9 -1.46 -1.72 -1.19
N ILE A 10 -1.59 -0.43 -1.47
CA ILE A 10 -0.61 0.59 -1.12
C ILE A 10 -1.18 1.42 0.03
N TYR A 11 -0.61 1.28 1.22
CA TYR A 11 -0.87 2.21 2.31
C TYR A 11 -0.13 3.51 2.05
N THR A 12 -0.87 4.62 2.14
CA THR A 12 -0.42 5.97 1.84
C THR A 12 -0.86 6.92 2.93
N ARG A 13 -0.40 8.17 2.85
CA ARG A 13 -0.91 9.29 3.65
C ARG A 13 -0.98 10.57 2.80
N ASN A 14 -1.61 11.62 3.32
CA ASN A 14 -1.63 12.94 2.69
C ASN A 14 -0.20 13.47 2.50
N ASP A 15 0.03 14.19 1.39
CA ASP A 15 1.29 14.86 1.08
C ASP A 15 2.54 13.94 1.11
N CYS A 16 2.37 12.67 0.77
CA CYS A 16 3.44 11.67 0.75
C CYS A 16 4.10 11.55 -0.63
N VAL A 17 5.22 12.23 -0.83
CA VAL A 17 5.98 12.21 -2.10
C VAL A 17 6.36 10.78 -2.52
N GLN A 18 6.83 9.95 -1.59
CA GLN A 18 7.21 8.57 -1.90
C GLN A 18 6.01 7.70 -2.29
N CYS A 19 4.86 7.92 -1.66
CA CYS A 19 3.63 7.22 -2.00
C CYS A 19 3.16 7.59 -3.41
N HIS A 20 3.27 8.86 -3.79
CA HIS A 20 2.99 9.30 -5.16
C HIS A 20 3.94 8.66 -6.17
N ALA A 21 5.23 8.57 -5.85
CA ALA A 21 6.21 7.90 -6.72
C ALA A 21 5.87 6.42 -6.95
N THR A 22 5.56 5.67 -5.89
CA THR A 22 5.15 4.26 -5.99
C THR A 22 3.86 4.10 -6.80
N LYS A 23 2.84 4.94 -6.54
CA LYS A 23 1.59 4.97 -7.32
C LYS A 23 1.87 5.15 -8.82
N ARG A 24 2.67 6.16 -9.18
CA ARG A 24 3.03 6.43 -10.58
C ARG A 24 3.77 5.26 -11.22
N ALA A 25 4.69 4.62 -10.49
CA ALA A 25 5.43 3.46 -10.98
C ALA A 25 4.56 2.22 -11.20
N MET A 26 3.52 2.02 -10.39
CA MET A 26 2.56 0.92 -10.59
C MET A 26 1.62 1.22 -11.77
N GLU A 27 1.07 2.43 -11.84
CA GLU A 27 0.19 2.83 -12.95
C GLU A 27 0.91 2.76 -14.31
N SER A 28 2.17 3.20 -14.40
CA SER A 28 2.93 3.17 -15.66
C SER A 28 3.22 1.74 -16.15
N ARG A 29 3.15 0.75 -15.27
CA ARG A 29 3.30 -0.68 -15.57
C ARG A 29 1.97 -1.39 -15.78
N GLY A 30 0.84 -0.67 -15.72
CA GLY A 30 -0.50 -1.26 -15.86
C GLY A 30 -0.88 -2.21 -14.71
N VAL A 31 -0.25 -2.05 -13.54
CA VAL A 31 -0.53 -2.88 -12.37
C VAL A 31 -1.79 -2.36 -11.68
N ALA A 32 -2.76 -3.25 -11.43
CA ALA A 32 -3.93 -2.94 -10.63
C ALA A 32 -3.58 -2.96 -9.14
N PHE A 33 -3.94 -1.91 -8.41
CA PHE A 33 -3.74 -1.78 -6.98
C PHE A 33 -4.82 -0.91 -6.34
N GLU A 34 -4.99 -1.06 -5.04
CA GLU A 34 -5.81 -0.21 -4.19
C GLU A 34 -4.93 0.69 -3.34
N MET A 35 -5.45 1.84 -2.93
CA MET A 35 -4.76 2.75 -2.01
C MET A 35 -5.58 2.96 -0.75
N VAL A 36 -4.95 2.80 0.41
CA VAL A 36 -5.55 3.07 1.72
C VAL A 36 -4.83 4.25 2.37
N ASN A 37 -5.54 5.35 2.57
CA ASN A 37 -4.99 6.54 3.22
C ASN A 37 -5.12 6.41 4.74
N ILE A 38 -3.99 6.26 5.42
CA ILE A 38 -3.95 6.06 6.87
C ILE A 38 -4.33 7.31 7.68
N ASP A 39 -4.27 8.51 7.08
CA ASP A 39 -4.77 9.73 7.74
C ASP A 39 -6.31 9.73 7.81
N GLN A 40 -6.98 8.91 6.99
CA GLN A 40 -8.44 8.73 6.98
C GLN A 40 -8.89 7.43 7.67
N VAL A 41 -7.96 6.52 7.93
CA VAL A 41 -8.20 5.21 8.57
C VAL A 41 -7.17 5.00 9.68
N PRO A 42 -7.36 5.59 10.87
CA PRO A 42 -6.36 5.56 11.95
C PRO A 42 -5.95 4.14 12.36
N ASP A 43 -6.90 3.20 12.38
CA ASP A 43 -6.65 1.79 12.72
C ASP A 43 -5.63 1.11 11.79
N ALA A 44 -5.57 1.55 10.52
CA ALA A 44 -4.58 1.06 9.57
C ALA A 44 -3.17 1.52 9.95
N ALA A 45 -3.01 2.75 10.44
CA ALA A 45 -1.72 3.26 10.90
C ALA A 45 -1.18 2.44 12.08
N ASP A 46 -2.03 2.13 13.06
CA ASP A 46 -1.65 1.36 14.24
C ASP A 46 -1.31 -0.09 13.89
N THR A 47 -2.08 -0.68 12.99
CA THR A 47 -1.81 -2.02 12.45
C THR A 47 -0.44 -2.09 11.78
N LEU A 48 -0.12 -1.13 10.89
CA LEU A 48 1.18 -1.07 10.22
C LEU A 48 2.34 -0.89 11.20
N ARG A 49 2.18 -0.03 12.22
CA ARG A 49 3.19 0.14 13.28
C ARG A 49 3.40 -1.14 14.08
N ALA A 50 2.34 -1.86 14.41
CA ALA A 50 2.41 -3.14 15.12
C ALA A 50 3.14 -4.22 14.28
N GLN A 51 3.01 -4.16 12.95
CA GLN A 51 3.76 -5.00 12.01
C GLN A 51 5.23 -4.57 11.83
N GLY A 52 5.64 -3.44 12.44
CA GLY A 52 7.02 -2.95 12.43
C GLY A 52 7.31 -1.89 11.37
N PHE A 53 6.35 -1.52 10.53
CA PHE A 53 6.54 -0.48 9.53
C PHE A 53 6.66 0.91 10.18
N ARG A 54 7.63 1.69 9.69
CA ARG A 54 7.93 3.03 10.20
C ARG A 54 7.88 4.11 9.13
N GLN A 55 7.75 3.73 7.87
CA GLN A 55 7.74 4.62 6.73
C GLN A 55 6.62 4.23 5.77
N LEU A 56 6.23 5.18 4.93
CA LEU A 56 5.28 4.98 3.85
C LEU A 56 5.97 5.28 2.50
N PRO A 57 5.49 4.69 1.40
CA PRO A 57 4.36 3.76 1.32
C PRO A 57 4.71 2.37 1.88
N VAL A 58 3.71 1.67 2.44
CA VAL A 58 3.79 0.21 2.66
C VAL A 58 3.00 -0.46 1.57
N VAL A 59 3.59 -1.43 0.88
CA VAL A 59 2.92 -2.18 -0.18
C VAL A 59 2.71 -3.60 0.29
N VAL A 60 1.48 -4.09 0.19
CA VAL A 60 1.11 -5.47 0.46
C VAL A 60 0.72 -6.14 -0.85
N ALA A 61 1.35 -7.26 -1.18
CA ALA A 61 1.10 -8.06 -2.36
C ALA A 61 1.05 -9.54 -1.96
N GLY A 62 -0.17 -10.09 -1.80
CA GLY A 62 -0.35 -11.42 -1.25
C GLY A 62 0.26 -11.54 0.15
N ASP A 63 1.14 -12.51 0.34
CA ASP A 63 1.82 -12.77 1.62
C ASP A 63 3.10 -11.93 1.81
N THR A 64 3.40 -11.03 0.86
CA THR A 64 4.59 -10.17 0.92
C THR A 64 4.21 -8.73 1.22
N SER A 65 5.02 -8.08 2.06
CA SER A 65 4.85 -6.68 2.40
C SER A 65 6.19 -5.99 2.61
N TRP A 66 6.35 -4.77 2.10
CA TRP A 66 7.56 -3.96 2.25
C TRP A 66 7.24 -2.49 2.45
#